data_AF-A0AAD8K9A4-F1
#
_entry.id   AF-A0AAD8K9A4-F1
#
_cell.length_a   1.000
_cell.length_b   1.000
_cell.length_c   1.000
_cell.angle_alpha   90.00
_cell.angle_beta   90.00
_cell.angle_gamma   90.00
#
_symmetry.space_group_name_H-M   'P 1'
#
loop_
_entity.id
_entity.type
_entity.pdbx_description
1 polymer ?
#
loop_
_entity_poly.entity_id
_entity_poly.type
_entity_poly.pdbx_seq_one_letter_code
_entity_poly.pdbx_strand_id
1 'polypeptide(L)'
;MGSNWKNLSGQDNWSNLLEPLDIDLRRYIIHYGQMAQVTADAFNSEKVSKHAGGCLYNRSNILSKVEFEQGNPYKYKVTKYLYATSSVDLPSFLVNSLSREAWSKESNWIGYVAVATEEGKVALGRRDIVIAWRGTSQTMEWLNDLKFDKVSAPDLFKGDRRVKIQHGWHSIYTTCDPKSSFIKSSAREQVLEEVRRLIELHKNENISVTIVGHSLGGALATLNAVDIVVNGYNNEFLVTAFVFGSPRVGDSSFKRFFNLLGDNIRVLRIENASDVVPHYPLRTKMLCCLRNIGYSHVGKVVRIDTRKSSYLKQPGDVQKWHDLETYLHGIAGTHGDKGGFNLVVPRAIALVNKNTDSLNDEFHVPGNWWVTKNKGMVRVANGLWLLIDHEEEEDGGDVELVVVDNGKHDHSDDVNDEKIVVDVGTSK
;
A
#
# COMPACT_ATOMS: atom_id res chain seq x y z
N MET A 1 -2.06 -23.31 -6.27
CA MET A 1 -1.65 -22.05 -6.92
C MET A 1 -0.47 -22.22 -7.87
N GLY A 2 0.64 -22.84 -7.47
CA GLY A 2 1.87 -22.86 -8.27
C GLY A 2 1.78 -23.37 -9.72
N SER A 3 0.85 -24.25 -10.07
CA SER A 3 0.67 -24.69 -11.47
C SER A 3 -0.22 -23.77 -12.31
N ASN A 4 -1.08 -22.96 -11.69
CA ASN A 4 -2.12 -22.15 -12.34
C ASN A 4 -1.88 -20.63 -12.20
N TRP A 5 -0.69 -20.22 -11.73
CA TRP A 5 -0.42 -18.82 -11.36
C TRP A 5 -0.61 -17.84 -12.52
N LYS A 6 -0.31 -18.24 -13.77
CA LYS A 6 -0.48 -17.36 -14.95
C LYS A 6 -1.94 -16.96 -15.16
N ASN A 7 -2.87 -17.92 -15.03
CA ASN A 7 -4.30 -17.65 -15.12
C ASN A 7 -4.81 -16.83 -13.93
N LEU A 8 -4.32 -17.12 -12.72
CA LEU A 8 -4.64 -16.36 -11.51
C LEU A 8 -4.11 -14.91 -11.59
N SER A 9 -2.98 -14.70 -12.25
CA SER A 9 -2.42 -13.38 -12.61
C SER A 9 -3.10 -12.75 -13.83
N GLY A 10 -4.04 -13.44 -14.46
CA GLY A 10 -4.90 -12.86 -15.49
C GLY A 10 -4.38 -12.97 -16.91
N GLN A 11 -3.51 -13.94 -17.24
CA GLN A 11 -3.05 -14.19 -18.62
C GLN A 11 -4.21 -14.08 -19.63
N ASP A 12 -5.34 -14.77 -19.35
CA ASP A 12 -6.55 -14.76 -20.18
C ASP A 12 -7.63 -13.81 -19.66
N ASN A 13 -7.23 -12.66 -19.10
CA ASN A 13 -8.12 -11.64 -18.55
C ASN A 13 -9.12 -12.19 -17.51
N TRP A 14 -8.71 -13.20 -16.74
CA TRP A 14 -9.53 -13.93 -15.76
C TRP A 14 -10.84 -14.48 -16.35
N SER A 15 -10.84 -14.85 -17.63
CA SER A 15 -11.99 -15.48 -18.28
C SER A 15 -12.50 -16.67 -17.46
N ASN A 16 -13.81 -16.68 -17.16
CA ASN A 16 -14.49 -17.69 -16.34
C ASN A 16 -14.02 -17.82 -14.87
N LEU A 17 -13.19 -16.89 -14.35
CA LEU A 17 -12.75 -16.93 -12.95
C LEU A 17 -13.46 -15.90 -12.05
N LEU A 18 -14.20 -14.95 -12.62
CA LEU A 18 -14.78 -13.82 -11.87
C LEU A 18 -16.24 -14.06 -11.43
N GLU A 19 -17.02 -14.80 -12.21
CA GLU A 19 -18.46 -15.02 -11.96
C GLU A 19 -18.88 -16.45 -12.33
N PRO A 20 -19.07 -17.36 -11.34
CA PRO A 20 -18.79 -17.17 -9.92
C PRO A 20 -17.28 -16.99 -9.67
N LEU A 21 -16.93 -16.29 -8.57
CA LEU A 21 -15.52 -16.05 -8.23
C LEU A 21 -14.83 -17.35 -7.85
N ASP A 22 -13.88 -17.78 -8.68
CA ASP A 22 -13.07 -18.98 -8.50
C ASP A 22 -12.39 -19.03 -7.13
N ILE A 23 -12.32 -20.22 -6.54
CA ILE A 23 -11.84 -20.40 -5.16
C ILE A 23 -10.34 -20.11 -5.02
N ASP A 24 -9.54 -20.44 -6.04
CA ASP A 24 -8.10 -20.17 -6.02
C ASP A 24 -7.85 -18.69 -6.33
N LEU A 25 -8.59 -18.09 -7.26
CA LEU A 25 -8.51 -16.65 -7.51
C LEU A 25 -8.92 -15.84 -6.27
N ARG A 26 -9.92 -16.30 -5.52
CA ARG A 26 -10.30 -15.68 -4.24
C ARG A 26 -9.15 -15.65 -3.24
N ARG A 27 -8.50 -16.81 -3.03
CA ARG A 27 -7.32 -16.91 -2.14
C ARG A 27 -6.17 -16.04 -2.66
N TYR A 28 -6.00 -15.95 -3.97
CA TYR A 28 -4.96 -15.16 -4.63
C TYR A 28 -5.17 -13.66 -4.43
N ILE A 29 -6.41 -13.19 -4.62
CA ILE A 29 -6.80 -11.79 -4.35
C ILE A 29 -6.58 -11.48 -2.87
N ILE A 30 -6.98 -12.37 -1.95
CA ILE A 30 -6.79 -12.15 -0.50
C ILE A 30 -5.31 -12.04 -0.16
N HIS A 31 -4.45 -12.93 -0.69
CA HIS A 31 -3.00 -12.87 -0.48
C HIS A 31 -2.41 -11.51 -0.88
N TYR A 32 -2.70 -11.05 -2.10
CA TYR A 32 -2.20 -9.76 -2.58
C TYR A 32 -2.84 -8.56 -1.88
N GLY A 33 -4.08 -8.70 -1.42
CA GLY A 33 -4.72 -7.74 -0.54
C GLY A 33 -4.06 -7.65 0.83
N GLN A 34 -3.62 -8.77 1.41
CA GLN A 34 -2.84 -8.78 2.64
C GLN A 34 -1.47 -8.11 2.45
N MET A 35 -0.81 -8.30 1.31
CA MET A 35 0.43 -7.57 0.97
C MET A 35 0.19 -6.04 0.93
N ALA A 36 -0.96 -5.59 0.42
CA ALA A 36 -1.34 -4.18 0.51
C ALA A 36 -1.61 -3.75 1.98
N GLN A 37 -2.28 -4.59 2.78
CA GLN A 37 -2.59 -4.31 4.19
C GLN A 37 -1.33 -4.15 5.05
N VAL A 38 -0.22 -4.84 4.75
CA VAL A 38 1.08 -4.62 5.41
C VAL A 38 1.44 -3.14 5.45
N THR A 39 1.10 -2.38 4.40
CA THR A 39 1.40 -0.95 4.35
C THR A 39 0.58 -0.12 5.33
N ALA A 40 -0.67 -0.49 5.61
CA ALA A 40 -1.45 0.18 6.64
C ALA A 40 -0.99 -0.23 8.04
N ASP A 41 -0.73 -1.53 8.24
CA ASP A 41 -0.38 -2.10 9.55
C ASP A 41 0.98 -1.64 10.08
N ALA A 42 1.93 -1.34 9.19
CA ALA A 42 3.29 -0.91 9.54
C ALA A 42 3.49 0.61 9.55
N PHE A 43 2.50 1.42 9.15
CA PHE A 43 2.67 2.85 8.98
C PHE A 43 2.45 3.62 10.28
N ASN A 44 3.37 4.53 10.62
CA ASN A 44 3.25 5.36 11.82
C ASN A 44 2.37 6.59 11.55
N SER A 45 1.11 6.53 11.98
CA SER A 45 0.17 7.65 11.87
C SER A 45 0.11 8.57 13.10
N GLU A 46 0.94 8.34 14.12
CA GLU A 46 0.90 9.10 15.38
C GLU A 46 1.65 10.43 15.23
N LYS A 47 0.92 11.52 14.94
CA LYS A 47 1.50 12.84 14.63
C LYS A 47 2.38 13.41 15.76
N VAL A 48 2.18 13.01 17.01
CA VAL A 48 3.05 13.47 18.12
C VAL A 48 4.43 12.79 18.11
N SER A 49 4.58 11.65 17.45
CA SER A 49 5.86 10.96 17.32
C SER A 49 6.81 11.73 16.40
N LYS A 50 8.11 11.73 16.72
CA LYS A 50 9.15 12.22 15.80
C LYS A 50 9.28 11.38 14.52
N HIS A 51 8.78 10.14 14.52
CA HIS A 51 8.80 9.20 13.39
C HIS A 51 7.46 9.14 12.62
N ALA A 52 6.52 10.04 12.92
CA ALA A 52 5.24 10.12 12.20
C ALA A 52 5.47 10.20 10.69
N GLY A 53 4.73 9.40 9.93
CA GLY A 53 4.89 9.28 8.49
C GLY A 53 5.94 8.27 8.01
N GLY A 54 6.70 7.66 8.92
CA GLY A 54 7.63 6.56 8.64
C GLY A 54 6.99 5.18 8.76
N CYS A 55 7.82 4.15 8.62
CA CYS A 55 7.47 2.76 8.93
C CYS A 55 7.87 2.44 10.39
N LEU A 56 7.05 1.67 11.09
CA LEU A 56 7.30 1.23 12.47
C LEU A 56 8.42 0.19 12.56
N TYR A 57 8.61 -0.60 11.50
CA TYR A 57 9.46 -1.80 11.50
C TYR A 57 10.53 -1.75 10.42
N ASN A 58 11.64 -2.46 10.63
CA ASN A 58 12.71 -2.56 9.64
C ASN A 58 12.34 -3.50 8.48
N ARG A 59 13.01 -3.38 7.33
CA ARG A 59 12.72 -4.23 6.15
C ARG A 59 12.89 -5.72 6.42
N SER A 60 13.81 -6.10 7.31
CA SER A 60 14.14 -7.50 7.55
C SER A 60 13.01 -8.26 8.24
N ASN A 61 12.18 -7.56 9.01
CA ASN A 61 11.18 -8.18 9.89
C ASN A 61 9.75 -7.66 9.69
N ILE A 62 9.51 -6.62 8.90
CA ILE A 62 8.19 -6.00 8.71
C ILE A 62 7.06 -7.02 8.48
N LEU A 63 7.27 -8.03 7.63
CA LEU A 63 6.25 -9.05 7.33
C LEU A 63 5.93 -9.92 8.55
N SER A 64 6.94 -10.25 9.36
CA SER A 64 6.72 -10.98 10.61
C SER A 64 6.03 -10.10 11.66
N LYS A 65 6.44 -8.82 11.79
CA LYS A 65 5.92 -7.87 12.79
C LYS A 65 4.47 -7.49 12.58
N VAL A 66 3.99 -7.51 11.33
CA VAL A 66 2.57 -7.30 11.01
C VAL A 66 1.77 -8.61 10.93
N GLU A 67 2.35 -9.73 11.39
CA GLU A 67 1.71 -11.05 11.42
C GLU A 67 1.30 -11.57 10.03
N PHE A 68 2.02 -11.17 8.98
CA PHE A 68 1.75 -11.62 7.60
C PHE A 68 2.23 -13.06 7.36
N GLU A 69 3.34 -13.46 8.00
CA GLU A 69 3.99 -14.74 7.70
C GLU A 69 3.31 -15.94 8.36
N GLN A 70 2.70 -15.77 9.53
CA GLN A 70 2.13 -16.89 10.28
C GLN A 70 0.91 -17.46 9.54
N GLY A 71 0.96 -18.77 9.23
CA GLY A 71 -0.10 -19.43 8.46
C GLY A 71 -0.15 -19.07 6.97
N ASN A 72 0.72 -18.17 6.49
CA ASN A 72 0.85 -17.85 5.07
C ASN A 72 1.97 -18.69 4.43
N PRO A 73 1.66 -19.57 3.45
CA PRO A 73 2.67 -20.38 2.78
C PRO A 73 3.53 -19.58 1.79
N TYR A 74 3.13 -18.36 1.41
CA TYR A 74 3.83 -17.53 0.44
C TYR A 74 4.84 -16.62 1.15
N LYS A 75 6.11 -17.00 1.10
CA LYS A 75 7.20 -16.30 1.79
C LYS A 75 7.89 -15.27 0.90
N TYR A 76 8.15 -14.09 1.45
CA TYR A 76 8.77 -12.97 0.75
C TYR A 76 9.84 -12.34 1.63
N LYS A 77 10.80 -11.67 0.99
CA LYS A 77 11.75 -10.78 1.66
C LYS A 77 11.53 -9.36 1.13
N VAL A 78 11.36 -8.39 2.02
CA VAL A 78 11.33 -6.98 1.64
C VAL A 78 12.76 -6.52 1.35
N THR A 79 12.96 -5.89 0.20
CA THR A 79 14.29 -5.48 -0.29
C THR A 79 14.46 -3.98 -0.33
N LYS A 80 13.37 -3.21 -0.46
CA LYS A 80 13.42 -1.75 -0.55
C LYS A 80 12.18 -1.12 0.05
N TYR A 81 12.37 -0.04 0.81
CA TYR A 81 11.31 0.90 1.16
C TYR A 81 11.25 2.03 0.15
N LEU A 82 10.02 2.48 -0.10
CA LEU A 82 9.71 3.56 -1.02
C LEU A 82 9.29 4.78 -0.20
N TYR A 83 9.82 5.94 -0.57
CA TYR A 83 9.47 7.22 0.04
C TYR A 83 8.97 8.19 -1.01
N ALA A 84 7.98 9.01 -0.66
CA ALA A 84 7.41 9.99 -1.55
C ALA A 84 7.15 11.32 -0.85
N THR A 85 7.14 12.37 -1.66
CA THR A 85 6.59 13.68 -1.33
C THR A 85 5.59 14.09 -2.42
N SER A 86 5.04 15.30 -2.34
CA SER A 86 4.18 15.86 -3.37
C SER A 86 4.55 17.32 -3.60
N SER A 87 4.72 17.70 -4.87
CA SER A 87 4.89 19.10 -5.29
C SER A 87 3.59 19.90 -5.27
N VAL A 88 2.45 19.24 -5.10
CA VAL A 88 1.14 19.88 -4.91
C VAL A 88 0.60 19.56 -3.53
N ASP A 89 -0.17 20.50 -2.98
CA ASP A 89 -0.82 20.27 -1.69
C ASP A 89 -1.87 19.16 -1.82
N LEU A 90 -1.68 18.09 -1.04
CA LEU A 90 -2.54 16.92 -1.01
C LEU A 90 -2.97 16.66 0.44
N PRO A 91 -4.23 16.98 0.77
CA PRO A 91 -4.80 16.77 2.09
C PRO A 91 -4.59 15.34 2.58
N SER A 92 -4.01 15.23 3.76
CA SER A 92 -3.86 13.98 4.52
C SER A 92 -3.06 12.87 3.80
N PHE A 93 -2.31 13.21 2.76
CA PHE A 93 -1.35 12.34 2.10
C PHE A 93 -0.08 12.19 2.95
N LEU A 94 0.55 13.33 3.29
CA LEU A 94 1.68 13.39 4.20
C LEU A 94 1.17 13.48 5.64
N VAL A 95 1.73 12.63 6.50
CA VAL A 95 1.53 12.68 7.95
C VAL A 95 2.79 13.28 8.54
N ASN A 96 2.73 14.58 8.80
CA ASN A 96 3.85 15.33 9.35
C ASN A 96 3.89 15.21 10.88
N SER A 97 5.08 14.98 11.41
CA SER A 97 5.32 15.04 12.85
C SER A 97 5.12 16.46 13.39
N LEU A 98 4.56 16.55 14.60
CA LEU A 98 4.48 17.77 15.40
C LEU A 98 5.81 18.09 16.11
N SER A 99 6.74 17.13 16.15
CA SER A 99 8.07 17.31 16.75
C SER A 99 8.96 18.19 15.88
N ARG A 100 9.82 18.98 16.52
CA ARG A 100 10.89 19.73 15.84
C ARG A 100 12.00 18.82 15.32
N GLU A 101 12.14 17.65 15.95
CA GLU A 101 13.11 16.58 15.64
C GLU A 101 12.53 15.53 14.69
N ALA A 102 11.52 15.92 13.91
CA ALA A 102 10.90 15.04 12.92
C ALA A 102 11.95 14.38 12.01
N TRP A 103 11.84 13.06 11.82
CA TRP A 103 12.71 12.31 10.91
C TRP A 103 12.66 12.84 9.47
N SER A 104 11.48 13.32 9.05
CA SER A 104 11.27 14.05 7.80
C SER A 104 10.15 15.08 7.98
N LYS A 105 10.27 16.22 7.28
CA LYS A 105 9.26 17.28 7.24
C LYS A 105 8.50 17.34 5.92
N GLU A 106 8.91 16.54 4.94
CA GLU A 106 8.47 16.66 3.55
C GLU A 106 8.15 15.31 2.92
N SER A 107 8.54 14.20 3.55
CA SER A 107 8.43 12.85 2.98
C SER A 107 7.75 11.89 3.93
N ASN A 108 7.00 10.97 3.34
CA ASN A 108 6.45 9.81 4.03
C ASN A 108 6.93 8.52 3.39
N TRP A 109 6.97 7.45 4.19
CA TRP A 109 7.01 6.09 3.68
C TRP A 109 5.73 5.81 2.88
N ILE A 110 5.88 5.36 1.64
CA ILE A 110 4.76 5.17 0.70
C ILE A 110 4.61 3.71 0.23
N GLY A 111 5.46 2.80 0.71
CA GLY A 111 5.36 1.41 0.34
C GLY A 111 6.69 0.67 0.36
N TYR A 112 6.68 -0.51 -0.24
CA TYR A 112 7.85 -1.38 -0.28
C TYR A 112 7.89 -2.25 -1.54
N VAL A 113 9.09 -2.75 -1.85
CA VAL A 113 9.34 -3.81 -2.83
C VAL A 113 9.79 -5.06 -2.09
N ALA A 114 9.19 -6.19 -2.45
CA ALA A 114 9.54 -7.50 -1.92
C ALA A 114 9.71 -8.52 -3.04
N VAL A 115 10.44 -9.58 -2.76
CA VAL A 115 10.63 -10.69 -3.69
C VAL A 115 10.38 -12.01 -2.97
N ALA A 116 9.72 -12.96 -3.62
CA ALA A 116 9.47 -14.28 -3.06
C ALA A 116 10.79 -14.95 -2.68
N THR A 117 10.87 -15.60 -1.51
CA THR A 117 12.03 -16.41 -1.12
C THR A 117 12.08 -17.71 -1.92
N GLU A 118 13.06 -18.60 -1.68
CA GLU A 118 13.06 -19.92 -2.33
C GLU A 118 11.80 -20.72 -2.00
N GLU A 119 11.37 -20.71 -0.73
CA GLU A 119 10.15 -21.36 -0.27
C GLU A 119 8.92 -20.72 -0.92
N GLY A 120 8.88 -19.38 -0.97
CA GLY A 120 7.82 -18.63 -1.63
C GLY A 120 7.73 -18.95 -3.12
N LYS A 121 8.87 -19.02 -3.82
CA LYS A 121 8.94 -19.39 -5.24
C LYS A 121 8.34 -20.77 -5.48
N VAL A 122 8.67 -21.76 -4.65
CA VAL A 122 8.11 -23.11 -4.77
C VAL A 122 6.59 -23.09 -4.60
N ALA A 123 6.08 -22.40 -3.57
CA ALA A 123 4.64 -22.32 -3.31
C ALA A 123 3.87 -21.57 -4.42
N LEU A 124 4.47 -20.51 -4.97
CA LEU A 124 3.88 -19.65 -6.00
C LEU A 124 4.09 -20.17 -7.43
N GLY A 125 5.03 -21.11 -7.63
CA GLY A 125 5.42 -21.65 -8.93
C GLY A 125 6.27 -20.70 -9.80
N ARG A 126 6.70 -19.55 -9.25
CA ARG A 126 7.55 -18.55 -9.91
C ARG A 126 8.16 -17.57 -8.91
N ARG A 127 9.21 -16.85 -9.31
CA ARG A 127 9.79 -15.74 -8.55
C ARG A 127 8.91 -14.51 -8.71
N ASP A 128 8.02 -14.28 -7.75
CA ASP A 128 7.15 -13.11 -7.75
C ASP A 128 7.85 -11.92 -7.08
N ILE A 129 7.96 -10.81 -7.80
CA ILE A 129 8.37 -9.51 -7.26
C ILE A 129 7.09 -8.74 -6.96
N VAL A 130 6.89 -8.35 -5.70
CA VAL A 130 5.72 -7.60 -5.26
C VAL A 130 6.09 -6.15 -4.97
N ILE A 131 5.29 -5.23 -5.47
CA ILE A 131 5.38 -3.81 -5.18
C ILE A 131 4.09 -3.41 -4.47
N ALA A 132 4.19 -3.00 -3.21
CA ALA A 132 3.04 -2.61 -2.41
C ALA A 132 3.05 -1.10 -2.17
N TRP A 133 1.99 -0.42 -2.61
CA TRP A 133 1.79 1.01 -2.43
C TRP A 133 0.81 1.31 -1.31
N ARG A 134 1.21 2.18 -0.39
CA ARG A 134 0.41 2.63 0.76
C ARG A 134 -0.72 3.57 0.31
N GLY A 135 -1.89 3.37 0.91
CA GLY A 135 -3.03 4.29 0.83
C GLY A 135 -2.88 5.52 1.74
N THR A 136 -3.98 6.27 1.91
CA THR A 136 -4.06 7.38 2.88
C THR A 136 -4.62 6.87 4.21
N SER A 137 -4.03 7.28 5.34
CA SER A 137 -4.52 6.90 6.68
C SER A 137 -5.80 7.63 7.08
N GLN A 138 -6.11 8.78 6.46
CA GLN A 138 -7.29 9.60 6.74
C GLN A 138 -8.12 9.76 5.47
N THR A 139 -8.72 8.65 5.00
CA THR A 139 -9.41 8.59 3.70
C THR A 139 -10.53 9.64 3.55
N MET A 140 -11.19 10.06 4.63
CA MET A 140 -12.31 11.01 4.50
C MET A 140 -11.87 12.43 4.18
N GLU A 141 -10.77 12.88 4.77
CA GLU A 141 -10.30 14.25 4.62
C GLU A 141 -9.88 14.53 3.17
N TRP A 142 -9.20 13.58 2.51
CA TRP A 142 -8.80 13.79 1.12
C TRP A 142 -9.98 13.85 0.14
N LEU A 143 -11.08 13.13 0.38
CA LEU A 143 -12.22 13.13 -0.53
C LEU A 143 -12.89 14.51 -0.64
N ASN A 144 -12.85 15.31 0.43
CA ASN A 144 -13.47 16.64 0.48
C ASN A 144 -12.60 17.71 -0.19
N ASP A 145 -11.28 17.56 -0.09
CA ASP A 145 -10.33 18.64 -0.41
C ASP A 145 -9.48 18.36 -1.68
N LEU A 146 -9.57 17.16 -2.28
CA LEU A 146 -8.81 16.83 -3.49
C LEU A 146 -9.28 17.62 -4.72
N LYS A 147 -8.34 18.31 -5.35
CA LYS A 147 -8.53 18.88 -6.69
C LYS A 147 -8.42 17.77 -7.74
N PHE A 148 -9.40 17.70 -8.63
CA PHE A 148 -9.49 16.66 -9.67
C PHE A 148 -8.77 17.03 -10.98
N ASP A 149 -7.77 17.90 -10.89
CA ASP A 149 -7.02 18.38 -12.04
C ASP A 149 -6.26 17.26 -12.74
N LYS A 150 -6.17 17.36 -14.06
CA LYS A 150 -5.48 16.42 -14.94
C LYS A 150 -4.20 17.05 -15.46
N VAL A 151 -3.09 16.33 -15.38
CA VAL A 151 -1.80 16.73 -15.92
C VAL A 151 -1.37 15.80 -17.05
N SER A 152 -0.70 16.34 -18.06
CA SER A 152 -0.01 15.54 -19.08
C SER A 152 1.33 15.08 -18.53
N ALA A 153 1.66 13.79 -18.69
CA ALA A 153 2.91 13.22 -18.20
C ALA A 153 3.71 12.54 -19.33
N PRO A 154 4.26 13.31 -20.29
CA PRO A 154 4.95 12.74 -21.45
C PRO A 154 6.12 11.82 -21.05
N ASP A 155 6.78 12.11 -19.92
CA ASP A 155 7.91 11.33 -19.38
C ASP A 155 7.50 9.93 -18.88
N LEU A 156 6.20 9.71 -18.61
CA LEU A 156 5.61 8.41 -18.25
C LEU A 156 5.03 7.68 -19.46
N PHE A 157 4.79 8.36 -20.58
CA PHE A 157 3.98 7.84 -21.69
C PHE A 157 4.67 8.02 -23.06
N LYS A 158 5.99 7.83 -23.11
CA LYS A 158 6.80 7.87 -24.35
C LYS A 158 6.60 9.15 -25.18
N GLY A 159 6.42 10.29 -24.52
CA GLY A 159 6.20 11.59 -25.16
C GLY A 159 4.75 11.89 -25.55
N ASP A 160 3.77 11.00 -25.34
CA ASP A 160 2.37 11.25 -25.71
C ASP A 160 1.70 12.25 -24.75
N ARG A 161 1.66 13.53 -25.17
CA ARG A 161 1.05 14.64 -24.41
C ARG A 161 -0.48 14.60 -24.34
N ARG A 162 -1.13 13.66 -25.03
CA ARG A 162 -2.60 13.51 -25.00
C ARG A 162 -3.05 12.68 -23.81
N VAL A 163 -2.17 11.84 -23.26
CA VAL A 163 -2.44 11.04 -22.07
C VAL A 163 -2.41 11.95 -20.86
N LYS A 164 -3.54 12.04 -20.15
CA LYS A 164 -3.62 12.80 -18.91
C LYS A 164 -4.00 11.92 -17.74
N ILE A 165 -3.32 12.14 -16.62
CA ILE A 165 -3.55 11.47 -15.34
C ILE A 165 -3.86 12.51 -14.27
N GLN A 166 -4.41 12.08 -13.13
CA GLN A 166 -4.72 12.99 -12.03
C GLN A 166 -3.41 13.57 -11.47
N HIS A 167 -3.43 14.89 -11.20
CA HIS A 167 -2.23 15.66 -10.89
C HIS A 167 -1.58 15.25 -9.57
N GLY A 168 -2.36 14.95 -8.53
CA GLY A 168 -1.86 14.44 -7.26
C GLY A 168 -1.14 13.10 -7.38
N TRP A 169 -1.73 12.13 -8.10
CA TRP A 169 -1.09 10.82 -8.33
C TRP A 169 0.25 10.98 -9.06
N HIS A 170 0.28 11.83 -10.09
CA HIS A 170 1.51 12.16 -10.79
C HIS A 170 2.54 12.80 -9.86
N SER A 171 2.14 13.81 -9.09
CA SER A 171 3.01 14.54 -8.17
C SER A 171 3.63 13.60 -7.13
N ILE A 172 2.82 12.78 -6.46
CA ILE A 172 3.31 11.77 -5.50
C ILE A 172 4.33 10.83 -6.15
N TYR A 173 4.06 10.40 -7.38
CA TYR A 173 4.87 9.40 -8.07
C TYR A 173 6.20 9.96 -8.58
N THR A 174 6.24 11.23 -9.02
CA THR A 174 7.39 11.80 -9.74
C THR A 174 8.15 12.89 -9.00
N THR A 175 7.62 13.46 -7.92
CA THR A 175 8.34 14.53 -7.20
C THR A 175 9.54 13.97 -6.44
N CYS A 176 10.67 14.67 -6.52
CA CYS A 176 11.89 14.44 -5.77
C CYS A 176 12.42 15.78 -5.23
N ASP A 177 13.24 15.73 -4.18
CA ASP A 177 14.05 16.85 -3.73
C ASP A 177 15.51 16.37 -3.61
N PRO A 178 16.42 16.85 -4.50
CA PRO A 178 17.84 16.51 -4.45
C PRO A 178 18.53 16.85 -3.11
N LYS A 179 17.95 17.76 -2.30
CA LYS A 179 18.48 18.14 -0.99
C LYS A 179 18.01 17.25 0.14
N SER A 180 16.98 16.43 -0.08
CA SER A 180 16.45 15.51 0.92
C SER A 180 17.34 14.30 1.11
N SER A 181 17.33 13.68 2.29
CA SER A 181 17.98 12.38 2.51
C SER A 181 17.17 11.21 1.94
N PHE A 182 15.83 11.33 1.91
CA PHE A 182 14.92 10.22 1.60
C PHE A 182 14.36 10.25 0.18
N ILE A 183 14.24 11.43 -0.44
CA ILE A 183 13.62 11.63 -1.75
C ILE A 183 14.57 12.29 -2.76
N LYS A 184 15.88 12.02 -2.67
CA LYS A 184 16.86 12.42 -3.70
C LYS A 184 16.42 11.98 -5.09
N SER A 185 15.80 10.81 -5.15
CA SER A 185 15.08 10.28 -6.29
C SER A 185 13.60 10.15 -5.96
N SER A 186 12.77 10.30 -6.97
CA SER A 186 11.31 10.17 -6.86
C SER A 186 10.90 8.74 -6.50
N ALA A 187 9.68 8.57 -5.99
CA ALA A 187 9.14 7.23 -5.70
C ALA A 187 9.15 6.32 -6.95
N ARG A 188 8.89 6.91 -8.12
CA ARG A 188 9.07 6.28 -9.44
C ARG A 188 10.48 5.74 -9.64
N GLU A 189 11.49 6.58 -9.47
CA GLU A 189 12.88 6.17 -9.72
C GLU A 189 13.32 5.09 -8.73
N GLN A 190 12.96 5.24 -7.45
CA GLN A 190 13.25 4.25 -6.40
C GLN A 190 12.68 2.86 -6.75
N VAL A 191 11.41 2.79 -7.18
CA VAL A 191 10.77 1.51 -7.52
C VAL A 191 11.32 0.92 -8.81
N LEU A 192 11.55 1.75 -9.84
CA LEU A 192 12.06 1.28 -11.13
C LEU A 192 13.49 0.76 -11.01
N GLU A 193 14.33 1.43 -10.22
CA GLU A 193 15.69 0.98 -9.93
C GLU A 193 15.70 -0.40 -9.26
N GLU A 194 14.87 -0.59 -8.23
CA GLU A 194 14.83 -1.84 -7.48
C GLU A 194 14.23 -2.99 -8.29
N VAL A 195 13.15 -2.73 -9.03
CA VAL A 195 12.54 -3.73 -9.92
C VAL A 195 13.55 -4.19 -10.96
N ARG A 196 14.28 -3.26 -11.60
CA ARG A 196 15.34 -3.59 -12.55
C ARG A 196 16.44 -4.43 -11.90
N ARG A 197 16.87 -4.09 -10.68
CA ARG A 197 17.87 -4.86 -9.92
C ARG A 197 17.42 -6.30 -9.67
N LEU A 198 16.16 -6.49 -9.24
CA LEU A 198 15.60 -7.81 -8.95
C LEU A 198 15.39 -8.65 -10.20
N ILE A 199 14.94 -8.05 -11.31
CA ILE A 199 14.81 -8.77 -12.58
C ILE A 199 16.17 -9.26 -13.06
N GLU A 200 17.20 -8.43 -12.99
CA GLU A 200 18.55 -8.84 -13.39
C GLU A 200 19.10 -9.94 -12.47
N LEU A 201 18.89 -9.81 -11.15
CA LEU A 201 19.32 -10.80 -10.16
C LEU A 201 18.70 -12.18 -10.40
N HIS A 202 17.44 -12.23 -10.86
CA HIS A 202 16.68 -13.47 -11.07
C HIS A 202 16.45 -13.82 -12.54
N LYS A 203 17.19 -13.22 -13.49
CA LYS A 203 16.92 -13.31 -14.94
C LYS A 203 16.86 -14.73 -15.54
N ASN A 204 17.42 -15.72 -14.85
CA ASN A 204 17.41 -17.12 -15.26
C ASN A 204 16.24 -17.93 -14.65
N GLU A 205 15.33 -17.25 -13.95
CA GLU A 205 14.14 -17.83 -13.32
C GLU A 205 12.87 -17.39 -14.05
N ASN A 206 11.76 -18.08 -13.78
CA ASN A 206 10.44 -17.61 -14.19
C ASN A 206 10.00 -16.48 -13.24
N ILE A 207 9.91 -15.25 -13.75
CA ILE A 207 9.61 -14.04 -12.96
C ILE A 207 8.18 -13.56 -13.23
N SER A 208 7.52 -13.01 -12.22
CA SER A 208 6.39 -12.11 -12.39
C SER A 208 6.57 -10.83 -11.58
N VAL A 209 5.96 -9.73 -12.02
CA VAL A 209 5.83 -8.51 -11.22
C VAL A 209 4.36 -8.31 -10.88
N THR A 210 4.07 -8.30 -9.58
CA THR A 210 2.73 -8.06 -9.05
C THR A 210 2.71 -6.76 -8.27
N ILE A 211 1.81 -5.85 -8.60
CA ILE A 211 1.66 -4.56 -7.92
C ILE A 211 0.35 -4.56 -7.14
N VAL A 212 0.39 -4.09 -5.89
CA VAL A 212 -0.78 -4.07 -5.02
C VAL A 212 -0.95 -2.71 -4.39
N GLY A 213 -2.19 -2.37 -4.08
CA GLY A 213 -2.47 -1.13 -3.38
C GLY A 213 -3.95 -0.93 -3.12
N HIS A 214 -4.24 -0.19 -2.06
CA HIS A 214 -5.58 0.18 -1.65
C HIS A 214 -5.74 1.71 -1.68
N SER A 215 -6.94 2.19 -2.03
CA SER A 215 -7.22 3.63 -2.09
C SER A 215 -6.24 4.38 -3.00
N LEU A 216 -5.60 5.46 -2.51
CA LEU A 216 -4.45 6.12 -3.14
C LEU A 216 -3.39 5.12 -3.66
N GLY A 217 -3.03 4.13 -2.85
CA GLY A 217 -2.06 3.10 -3.22
C GLY A 217 -2.52 2.29 -4.44
N GLY A 218 -3.82 2.08 -4.62
CA GLY A 218 -4.38 1.45 -5.82
C GLY A 218 -4.21 2.30 -7.09
N ALA A 219 -4.30 3.63 -6.96
CA ALA A 219 -4.03 4.55 -8.07
C ALA A 219 -2.55 4.54 -8.46
N LEU A 220 -1.65 4.61 -7.47
CA LEU A 220 -0.20 4.50 -7.68
C LEU A 220 0.18 3.15 -8.25
N ALA A 221 -0.41 2.06 -7.76
CA ALA A 221 -0.19 0.71 -8.27
C ALA A 221 -0.55 0.58 -9.75
N THR A 222 -1.69 1.15 -10.16
CA THR A 222 -2.13 1.16 -11.56
C THR A 222 -1.18 1.99 -12.43
N LEU A 223 -0.73 3.15 -11.95
CA LEU A 223 0.22 4.01 -12.67
C LEU A 223 1.59 3.33 -12.82
N ASN A 224 2.10 2.73 -11.75
CA ASN A 224 3.36 2.03 -11.70
C ASN A 224 3.37 0.78 -12.60
N ALA A 225 2.27 0.02 -12.64
CA ALA A 225 2.14 -1.11 -13.56
C ALA A 225 2.28 -0.67 -15.03
N VAL A 226 1.66 0.44 -15.41
CA VAL A 226 1.80 1.01 -16.75
C VAL A 226 3.23 1.47 -17.01
N ASP A 227 3.85 2.19 -16.07
CA ASP A 227 5.20 2.71 -16.20
C ASP A 227 6.25 1.60 -16.36
N ILE A 228 6.14 0.50 -15.61
CA ILE A 228 7.02 -0.68 -15.73
C ILE A 228 6.97 -1.26 -17.15
N VAL A 229 5.77 -1.44 -17.71
CA VAL A 229 5.59 -1.97 -19.07
C VAL A 229 6.05 -0.96 -20.13
N VAL A 230 5.80 0.34 -19.91
CA VAL A 230 6.25 1.40 -20.81
C VAL A 230 7.78 1.44 -20.92
N ASN A 231 8.49 1.29 -19.82
CA ASN A 231 9.95 1.23 -19.79
C ASN A 231 10.52 -0.10 -20.29
N GLY A 232 9.67 -1.08 -20.62
CA GLY A 232 10.10 -2.38 -21.13
C GLY A 232 10.79 -3.24 -20.07
N TYR A 233 10.60 -2.95 -18.79
CA TYR A 233 11.17 -3.76 -17.70
C TYR A 233 10.45 -5.09 -17.52
N ASN A 234 9.43 -5.37 -18.33
CA ASN A 234 8.67 -6.59 -18.20
C ASN A 234 9.19 -7.75 -19.05
N ASN A 235 10.44 -7.75 -19.57
CA ASN A 235 11.15 -8.86 -20.27
C ASN A 235 10.29 -10.08 -20.69
N GLU A 236 9.24 -9.86 -21.49
CA GLU A 236 8.25 -10.85 -21.93
C GLU A 236 7.39 -11.56 -20.85
N PHE A 237 7.51 -11.19 -19.58
CA PHE A 237 6.61 -11.62 -18.51
C PHE A 237 5.46 -10.63 -18.27
N LEU A 238 4.40 -11.13 -17.65
CA LEU A 238 3.18 -10.39 -17.37
C LEU A 238 3.32 -9.51 -16.11
N VAL A 239 2.95 -8.23 -16.23
CA VAL A 239 2.79 -7.31 -15.10
C VAL A 239 1.33 -7.29 -14.66
N THR A 240 1.06 -7.61 -13.40
CA THR A 240 -0.31 -7.70 -12.87
C THR A 240 -0.50 -6.78 -11.69
N ALA A 241 -1.57 -5.97 -11.68
CA ALA A 241 -1.96 -5.18 -10.52
C ALA A 241 -3.27 -5.70 -9.90
N PHE A 242 -3.28 -5.88 -8.58
CA PHE A 242 -4.47 -6.13 -7.78
C PHE A 242 -4.74 -4.92 -6.90
N VAL A 243 -5.82 -4.19 -7.19
CA VAL A 243 -6.08 -2.90 -6.54
C VAL A 243 -7.46 -2.87 -5.90
N PHE A 244 -7.53 -2.33 -4.69
CA PHE A 244 -8.72 -2.37 -3.82
C PHE A 244 -9.21 -0.96 -3.57
N GLY A 245 -10.51 -0.69 -3.74
CA GLY A 245 -11.04 0.65 -3.53
C GLY A 245 -10.35 1.73 -4.38
N SER A 246 -9.80 1.36 -5.54
CA SER A 246 -8.93 2.24 -6.32
C SER A 246 -9.73 3.34 -7.05
N PRO A 247 -9.40 4.63 -6.85
CA PRO A 247 -10.00 5.71 -7.62
C PRO A 247 -9.49 5.69 -9.07
N ARG A 248 -10.10 6.50 -9.94
CA ARG A 248 -9.66 6.61 -11.34
C ARG A 248 -8.31 7.33 -11.42
N VAL A 249 -7.48 6.84 -12.33
CA VAL A 249 -6.10 7.33 -12.51
C VAL A 249 -5.97 8.37 -13.61
N GLY A 250 -6.62 8.15 -14.75
CA GLY A 250 -6.49 9.04 -15.91
C GLY A 250 -7.74 9.12 -16.76
N ASP A 251 -7.64 9.86 -17.85
CA ASP A 251 -8.74 10.11 -18.77
C ASP A 251 -8.94 8.99 -19.81
N SER A 252 -9.80 9.23 -20.79
CA SER A 252 -10.02 8.29 -21.89
C SER A 252 -8.77 8.04 -22.75
N SER A 253 -7.85 9.01 -22.85
CA SER A 253 -6.58 8.83 -23.55
C SER A 253 -5.67 7.89 -22.78
N PHE A 254 -5.62 8.00 -21.44
CA PHE A 254 -4.95 7.03 -20.57
C PHE A 254 -5.55 5.63 -20.73
N LYS A 255 -6.88 5.49 -20.75
CA LYS A 255 -7.53 4.19 -21.01
C LYS A 255 -7.15 3.60 -22.37
N ARG A 256 -7.14 4.43 -23.42
CA ARG A 256 -6.73 3.98 -24.75
C ARG A 256 -5.27 3.53 -24.76
N PHE A 257 -4.40 4.30 -24.11
CA PHE A 257 -2.99 3.97 -23.98
C PHE A 257 -2.80 2.64 -23.23
N PHE A 258 -3.47 2.44 -22.10
CA PHE A 258 -3.47 1.18 -21.35
C PHE A 258 -3.86 -0.01 -22.22
N ASN A 259 -4.95 0.12 -23.00
CA ASN A 259 -5.39 -0.96 -23.89
C ASN A 259 -4.38 -1.31 -24.98
N LEU A 260 -3.55 -0.35 -25.43
CA LEU A 260 -2.50 -0.59 -26.43
C LEU A 260 -1.31 -1.39 -25.87
N LEU A 261 -1.16 -1.47 -24.54
CA LEU A 261 -0.12 -2.31 -23.92
C LEU A 261 -0.43 -3.81 -24.03
N GLY A 262 -1.66 -4.17 -24.38
CA GLY A 262 -2.07 -5.53 -24.75
C GLY A 262 -1.84 -6.56 -23.64
N ASP A 263 -1.19 -7.66 -23.99
CA ASP A 263 -1.00 -8.81 -23.10
C ASP A 263 0.12 -8.66 -22.07
N ASN A 264 0.84 -7.54 -22.08
CA ASN A 264 1.91 -7.25 -21.15
C ASN A 264 1.43 -6.80 -19.77
N ILE A 265 0.17 -6.36 -19.67
CA ILE A 265 -0.38 -5.77 -18.45
C ILE A 265 -1.78 -6.30 -18.12
N ARG A 266 -2.03 -6.52 -16.83
CA ARG A 266 -3.34 -6.83 -16.28
C ARG A 266 -3.59 -6.00 -15.03
N VAL A 267 -4.83 -5.54 -14.86
CA VAL A 267 -5.27 -4.83 -13.66
C VAL A 267 -6.61 -5.44 -13.24
N LEU A 268 -6.67 -6.01 -12.03
CA LEU A 268 -7.90 -6.45 -11.40
C LEU A 268 -8.28 -5.47 -10.30
N ARG A 269 -9.42 -4.81 -10.47
CA ARG A 269 -9.95 -3.84 -9.52
C ARG A 269 -11.02 -4.51 -8.66
N ILE A 270 -10.88 -4.44 -7.35
CA ILE A 270 -11.91 -4.88 -6.42
C ILE A 270 -12.69 -3.62 -6.00
N GLU A 271 -14.01 -3.64 -6.22
CA GLU A 271 -14.94 -2.55 -5.89
C GLU A 271 -15.97 -3.06 -4.87
N ASN A 272 -16.15 -2.34 -3.77
CA ASN A 272 -17.24 -2.57 -2.82
C ASN A 272 -18.44 -1.69 -3.19
N ALA A 273 -19.64 -2.26 -3.26
CA ALA A 273 -20.83 -1.60 -3.79
C ALA A 273 -21.19 -0.29 -3.06
N SER A 274 -20.91 -0.21 -1.76
CA SER A 274 -21.18 0.98 -0.94
C SER A 274 -20.01 1.95 -0.85
N ASP A 275 -18.84 1.58 -1.36
CA ASP A 275 -17.68 2.44 -1.37
C ASP A 275 -17.74 3.46 -2.53
N VAL A 276 -17.68 4.74 -2.17
CA VAL A 276 -17.73 5.84 -3.14
C VAL A 276 -16.37 6.14 -3.75
N VAL A 277 -15.26 5.76 -3.12
CA VAL A 277 -13.89 6.11 -3.56
C VAL A 277 -13.59 5.67 -5.00
N PRO A 278 -13.92 4.44 -5.45
CA PRO A 278 -13.72 4.04 -6.85
C PRO A 278 -14.45 4.95 -7.85
N HIS A 279 -15.49 5.66 -7.42
CA HIS A 279 -16.25 6.56 -8.26
C HIS A 279 -15.62 7.95 -8.38
N TYR A 280 -14.55 8.24 -7.65
CA TYR A 280 -13.78 9.46 -7.75
C TYR A 280 -12.58 9.33 -8.71
N PRO A 281 -12.24 10.40 -9.44
CA PRO A 281 -13.03 11.63 -9.61
C PRO A 281 -14.34 11.34 -10.36
N LEU A 282 -15.43 12.02 -9.96
CA LEU A 282 -16.78 11.77 -10.49
C LEU A 282 -16.83 11.94 -12.01
N ARG A 283 -17.63 11.09 -12.67
CA ARG A 283 -17.99 11.23 -14.08
C ARG A 283 -19.10 12.29 -14.17
N THR A 284 -18.77 13.58 -14.14
CA THR A 284 -19.77 14.67 -14.19
C THR A 284 -20.61 14.56 -15.46
N LYS A 285 -21.81 13.97 -15.34
CA LYS A 285 -22.74 13.70 -16.45
C LYS A 285 -23.16 14.97 -17.20
N MET A 286 -23.25 16.11 -16.52
CA MET A 286 -23.69 17.39 -17.10
C MET A 286 -22.68 17.96 -18.11
N LEU A 287 -21.40 17.59 -18.01
CA LEU A 287 -20.34 18.03 -18.92
C LEU A 287 -19.93 16.95 -19.93
N CYS A 288 -20.61 15.80 -19.95
CA CYS A 288 -20.33 14.68 -20.87
C CYS A 288 -20.82 14.94 -22.30
N CYS A 289 -21.73 15.91 -22.50
CA CYS A 289 -22.13 16.38 -23.83
C CYS A 289 -20.99 17.11 -24.57
N LEU A 290 -19.92 17.47 -23.85
CA LEU A 290 -18.66 17.99 -24.40
C LEU A 290 -17.62 16.85 -24.33
N ARG A 291 -17.28 16.27 -25.48
CA ARG A 291 -16.35 15.13 -25.65
C ARG A 291 -15.07 15.29 -24.79
N ASN A 292 -14.66 14.23 -24.08
CA ASN A 292 -13.35 14.01 -23.42
C ASN A 292 -13.06 14.60 -22.01
N ILE A 293 -14.06 14.96 -21.19
CA ILE A 293 -13.77 15.70 -19.95
C ILE A 293 -13.60 14.82 -18.69
N GLY A 294 -14.11 13.58 -18.68
CA GLY A 294 -14.08 12.70 -17.48
C GLY A 294 -12.87 11.76 -17.34
N TYR A 295 -12.71 11.21 -16.13
CA TYR A 295 -11.78 10.12 -15.84
C TYR A 295 -12.35 8.75 -16.27
N SER A 296 -11.47 7.79 -16.53
CA SER A 296 -11.81 6.44 -16.97
C SER A 296 -11.09 5.38 -16.14
N HIS A 297 -11.77 4.26 -15.88
CA HIS A 297 -11.13 3.07 -15.34
C HIS A 297 -10.44 2.24 -16.43
N VAL A 298 -9.41 1.52 -16.02
CA VAL A 298 -8.69 0.49 -16.78
C VAL A 298 -8.82 -0.87 -16.09
N GLY A 299 -8.55 -1.96 -16.80
CA GLY A 299 -8.60 -3.31 -16.24
C GLY A 299 -10.00 -3.92 -16.08
N LYS A 300 -10.03 -5.10 -15.44
CA LYS A 300 -11.24 -5.85 -15.08
C LYS A 300 -11.69 -5.50 -13.65
N VAL A 301 -12.92 -5.86 -13.31
CA VAL A 301 -13.51 -5.56 -12.00
C VAL A 301 -14.11 -6.81 -11.37
N VAL A 302 -13.85 -7.00 -10.08
CA VAL A 302 -14.63 -7.88 -9.19
C VAL A 302 -15.46 -6.98 -8.29
N ARG A 303 -16.78 -7.16 -8.30
CA ARG A 303 -17.68 -6.44 -7.42
C ARG A 303 -18.03 -7.30 -6.21
N ILE A 304 -17.95 -6.67 -5.04
CA ILE A 304 -18.41 -7.23 -3.78
C ILE A 304 -19.47 -6.32 -3.20
N ASP A 305 -20.38 -6.89 -2.42
CA ASP A 305 -21.35 -6.13 -1.65
C ASP A 305 -21.28 -6.58 -0.19
N THR A 306 -20.48 -5.86 0.58
CA THR A 306 -20.24 -6.16 2.00
C THR A 306 -21.50 -5.95 2.86
N ARG A 307 -22.51 -5.23 2.37
CA ARG A 307 -23.81 -5.11 3.08
C ARG A 307 -24.56 -6.43 3.19
N LYS A 308 -24.25 -7.39 2.31
CA LYS A 308 -24.86 -8.72 2.36
C LYS A 308 -24.31 -9.58 3.50
N SER A 309 -23.19 -9.20 4.11
CA SER A 309 -22.59 -9.93 5.22
C SER A 309 -23.32 -9.66 6.51
N SER A 310 -23.91 -10.70 7.12
CA SER A 310 -24.50 -10.61 8.47
C SER A 310 -23.46 -10.36 9.57
N TYR A 311 -22.16 -10.55 9.29
CA TYR A 311 -21.09 -10.29 10.26
C TYR A 311 -20.86 -8.79 10.51
N LEU A 312 -21.25 -7.92 9.58
CA LEU A 312 -20.91 -6.49 9.63
C LEU A 312 -22.08 -5.66 10.16
N LYS A 313 -21.77 -4.61 10.92
CA LYS A 313 -22.72 -3.61 11.41
C LYS A 313 -23.47 -2.96 10.24
N GLN A 314 -24.79 -2.78 10.40
CA GLN A 314 -25.64 -2.07 9.47
C GLN A 314 -26.45 -0.98 10.19
N PRO A 315 -26.55 0.24 9.63
CA PRO A 315 -25.84 0.72 8.45
C PRO A 315 -24.34 0.92 8.73
N GLY A 316 -23.51 0.70 7.70
CA GLY A 316 -22.10 1.11 7.73
C GLY A 316 -21.93 2.61 7.43
N ASP A 317 -20.68 3.04 7.30
CA ASP A 317 -20.30 4.38 6.86
C ASP A 317 -19.16 4.30 5.82
N VAL A 318 -18.81 5.43 5.21
CA VAL A 318 -17.83 5.48 4.12
C VAL A 318 -16.45 4.99 4.56
N GLN A 319 -16.03 5.22 5.80
CA GLN A 319 -14.75 4.72 6.29
C GLN A 319 -14.78 3.19 6.39
N LYS A 320 -15.85 2.63 6.95
CA LYS A 320 -16.03 1.17 7.07
C LYS A 320 -16.15 0.49 5.71
N TRP A 321 -16.91 1.05 4.78
CA TRP A 321 -17.04 0.49 3.43
C TRP A 321 -15.74 0.56 2.64
N HIS A 322 -14.91 1.56 2.91
CA HIS A 322 -13.64 1.75 2.23
C HIS A 322 -12.49 0.98 2.87
N ASP A 323 -12.59 0.55 4.12
CA ASP A 323 -11.54 -0.18 4.83
C ASP A 323 -11.10 -1.47 4.09
N LEU A 324 -9.78 -1.68 3.98
CA LEU A 324 -9.23 -2.78 3.19
C LEU A 324 -9.58 -4.15 3.82
N GLU A 325 -9.62 -4.27 5.13
CA GLU A 325 -10.01 -5.54 5.77
C GLU A 325 -11.49 -5.87 5.51
N THR A 326 -12.35 -4.85 5.42
CA THR A 326 -13.73 -4.99 4.95
C THR A 326 -13.81 -5.49 3.50
N TYR A 327 -12.92 -4.99 2.62
CA TYR A 327 -12.78 -5.51 1.24
C TYR A 327 -12.37 -6.98 1.21
N LEU A 328 -11.38 -7.38 2.01
CA LEU A 328 -10.89 -8.77 2.06
C LEU A 328 -11.91 -9.72 2.66
N HIS A 329 -12.67 -9.28 3.67
CA HIS A 329 -13.85 -10.01 4.17
C HIS A 329 -14.91 -10.19 3.09
N GLY A 330 -15.19 -9.13 2.32
CA GLY A 330 -16.08 -9.19 1.16
C GLY A 330 -15.64 -10.22 0.13
N ILE A 331 -14.36 -10.24 -0.24
CA ILE A 331 -13.79 -11.25 -1.12
C ILE A 331 -13.83 -12.63 -0.49
N ALA A 332 -13.67 -12.79 0.83
CA ALA A 332 -13.73 -14.09 1.48
C ALA A 332 -15.12 -14.74 1.44
N GLY A 333 -16.20 -13.95 1.36
CA GLY A 333 -17.57 -14.46 1.46
C GLY A 333 -18.55 -14.10 0.35
N THR A 334 -18.15 -13.34 -0.68
CA THR A 334 -19.06 -12.99 -1.80
C THR A 334 -19.45 -14.20 -2.65
N HIS A 335 -20.72 -14.29 -3.03
CA HIS A 335 -21.25 -15.21 -4.04
C HIS A 335 -21.69 -14.46 -5.32
N GLY A 336 -21.12 -13.28 -5.54
CA GLY A 336 -21.41 -12.42 -6.68
C GLY A 336 -22.63 -11.51 -6.49
N ASP A 337 -22.94 -10.72 -7.53
CA ASP A 337 -23.95 -9.66 -7.47
C ASP A 337 -25.36 -10.20 -7.18
N LYS A 338 -25.69 -11.39 -7.70
CA LYS A 338 -26.99 -12.06 -7.49
C LYS A 338 -26.99 -13.05 -6.32
N GLY A 339 -25.81 -13.40 -5.79
CA GLY A 339 -25.67 -14.36 -4.69
C GLY A 339 -25.81 -13.71 -3.31
N GLY A 340 -25.91 -14.56 -2.29
CA GLY A 340 -25.84 -14.15 -0.88
C GLY A 340 -24.41 -13.93 -0.40
N PHE A 341 -24.22 -13.99 0.92
CA PHE A 341 -22.91 -13.92 1.56
C PHE A 341 -22.73 -15.09 2.51
N ASN A 342 -21.63 -15.83 2.35
CA ASN A 342 -21.15 -16.77 3.35
C ASN A 342 -19.66 -17.02 3.10
N LEU A 343 -18.85 -17.07 4.15
CA LEU A 343 -17.40 -17.28 4.02
C LEU A 343 -17.12 -18.64 3.37
N VAL A 344 -16.40 -18.62 2.24
CA VAL A 344 -16.00 -19.85 1.51
C VAL A 344 -14.50 -20.13 1.63
N VAL A 345 -13.75 -19.24 2.28
CA VAL A 345 -12.35 -19.43 2.66
C VAL A 345 -12.18 -19.08 4.14
N PRO A 346 -11.32 -19.80 4.88
CA PRO A 346 -11.05 -19.49 6.27
C PRO A 346 -10.37 -18.12 6.38
N ARG A 347 -11.07 -17.15 6.96
CA ARG A 347 -10.55 -15.82 7.31
C ARG A 347 -11.19 -15.38 8.62
N ALA A 348 -10.39 -14.95 9.57
CA ALA A 348 -10.90 -14.46 10.85
C ALA A 348 -11.68 -13.15 10.64
N ILE A 349 -12.95 -13.14 11.05
CA ILE A 349 -13.82 -11.94 10.97
C ILE A 349 -13.31 -10.79 11.84
N ALA A 350 -12.53 -11.09 12.88
CA ALA A 350 -11.93 -10.10 13.76
C ALA A 350 -10.98 -9.12 13.03
N LEU A 351 -10.41 -9.52 11.89
CA LEU A 351 -9.52 -8.67 11.10
C LEU A 351 -10.21 -7.40 10.59
N VAL A 352 -11.52 -7.43 10.35
CA VAL A 352 -12.30 -6.26 9.92
C VAL A 352 -12.21 -5.10 10.94
N ASN A 353 -12.01 -5.42 12.23
CA ASN A 353 -11.91 -4.43 13.29
C ASN A 353 -10.49 -3.90 13.53
N LYS A 354 -9.49 -4.21 12.67
CA LYS A 354 -8.11 -3.70 12.82
C LYS A 354 -8.08 -2.18 13.00
N ASN A 355 -8.69 -1.46 12.06
CA ASN A 355 -8.65 0.01 11.96
C ASN A 355 -10.04 0.66 12.01
N THR A 356 -11.08 -0.14 12.28
CA THR A 356 -12.47 0.32 12.34
C THR A 356 -13.25 -0.44 13.41
N ASP A 357 -14.49 -0.04 13.64
CA ASP A 357 -15.47 -0.80 14.43
C ASP A 357 -16.61 -1.26 13.51
N SER A 358 -16.30 -2.19 12.62
CA SER A 358 -17.18 -2.63 11.52
C SER A 358 -17.92 -3.94 11.80
N LEU A 359 -17.37 -4.80 12.64
CA LEU A 359 -17.96 -6.08 13.00
C LEU A 359 -19.12 -5.89 13.98
N ASN A 360 -20.18 -6.70 13.85
CA ASN A 360 -21.31 -6.68 14.77
C ASN A 360 -20.86 -6.95 16.23
N ASP A 361 -21.42 -6.21 17.19
CA ASP A 361 -21.08 -6.29 18.61
C ASP A 361 -21.36 -7.67 19.21
N GLU A 362 -22.24 -8.46 18.59
CA GLU A 362 -22.53 -9.86 18.96
C GLU A 362 -21.30 -10.78 18.92
N PHE A 363 -20.28 -10.41 18.13
CA PHE A 363 -19.04 -11.18 18.01
C PHE A 363 -17.99 -10.78 19.06
N HIS A 364 -18.27 -9.77 19.89
CA HIS A 364 -17.42 -9.35 21.01
C HIS A 364 -15.95 -9.07 20.64
N VAL A 365 -15.72 -8.51 19.45
CA VAL A 365 -14.38 -8.08 19.01
C VAL A 365 -14.26 -6.56 19.15
N PRO A 366 -13.30 -6.05 19.95
CA PRO A 366 -13.08 -4.61 20.07
C PRO A 366 -12.79 -3.96 18.71
N GLY A 367 -13.38 -2.79 18.44
CA GLY A 367 -13.02 -1.97 17.28
C GLY A 367 -11.64 -1.32 17.44
N ASN A 368 -10.98 -1.03 16.32
CA ASN A 368 -9.67 -0.35 16.27
C ASN A 368 -8.58 -1.05 17.12
N TRP A 369 -8.56 -2.38 17.11
CA TRP A 369 -7.69 -3.14 18.01
C TRP A 369 -6.23 -3.20 17.55
N TRP A 370 -5.93 -2.88 16.27
CA TRP A 370 -4.56 -2.87 15.76
C TRP A 370 -3.80 -1.66 16.30
N VAL A 371 -3.03 -1.87 17.36
CA VAL A 371 -2.21 -0.85 17.99
C VAL A 371 -0.95 -1.49 18.55
N THR A 372 0.18 -0.81 18.43
CA THR A 372 1.41 -1.23 19.13
C THR A 372 1.17 -1.22 20.64
N LYS A 373 1.73 -2.21 21.34
CA LYS A 373 1.64 -2.29 22.80
C LYS A 373 2.06 -0.96 23.42
N ASN A 374 1.23 -0.39 24.29
CA ASN A 374 1.43 0.91 24.92
C ASN A 374 1.73 2.06 23.92
N LYS A 375 1.24 1.97 22.68
CA LYS A 375 1.56 2.90 21.58
C LYS A 375 3.06 3.06 21.32
N GLY A 376 3.86 2.02 21.53
CA GLY A 376 5.32 2.06 21.34
C GLY A 376 6.12 2.57 22.55
N MET A 377 5.47 2.89 23.67
CA MET A 377 6.19 3.19 24.91
C MET A 377 6.80 1.89 25.48
N VAL A 378 8.10 1.89 25.70
CA VAL A 378 8.87 0.75 26.21
C VAL A 378 9.62 1.15 27.47
N ARG A 379 9.56 0.29 28.49
CA ARG A 379 10.37 0.44 29.70
C ARG A 379 11.74 -0.20 29.49
N VAL A 380 12.78 0.61 29.48
CA VAL A 380 14.18 0.16 29.30
C VAL A 380 14.79 -0.29 30.64
N ALA A 381 15.98 -0.92 30.60
CA ALA A 381 16.58 -1.62 31.74
C ALA A 381 16.82 -0.74 32.98
N ASN A 382 17.13 0.54 32.80
CA ASN A 382 17.30 1.52 33.89
C ASN A 382 15.96 2.00 34.50
N GLY A 383 14.82 1.49 34.01
CA GLY A 383 13.49 1.79 34.52
C GLY A 383 12.78 2.97 33.84
N LEU A 384 13.46 3.72 32.97
CA LEU A 384 12.87 4.82 32.19
C LEU A 384 11.92 4.30 31.11
N TRP A 385 10.99 5.16 30.69
CA TRP A 385 10.07 4.90 29.58
C TRP A 385 10.47 5.74 28.38
N LEU A 386 10.71 5.08 27.25
CA LEU A 386 11.06 5.72 25.98
C LEU A 386 10.04 5.34 24.91
N LEU A 387 9.79 6.26 23.98
CA LEU A 387 9.01 5.98 22.79
C LEU A 387 9.91 5.27 21.77
N ILE A 388 9.64 3.98 21.53
CA ILE A 388 10.32 3.15 20.53
C ILE A 388 9.26 2.69 19.53
N ASP A 389 9.01 3.57 18.56
CA ASP A 389 7.98 3.41 17.52
C ASP A 389 8.57 3.50 16.11
N HIS A 390 9.87 3.23 16.00
CA HIS A 390 10.61 3.09 14.76
C HIS A 390 11.79 2.16 15.03
N GLU A 391 11.96 1.16 14.17
CA GLU A 391 13.16 0.34 14.12
C GLU A 391 14.09 0.91 13.05
N GLU A 392 15.34 1.16 13.43
CA GLU A 392 16.35 1.62 12.48
C GLU A 392 16.68 0.52 11.47
N GLU A 393 17.10 0.94 10.28
CA GLU A 393 17.63 0.03 9.27
C GLU A 393 19.05 -0.37 9.67
N GLU A 394 19.32 -1.67 9.77
CA GLU A 394 20.68 -2.20 9.94
C GLU A 394 21.49 -1.99 8.64
N ASP A 395 21.89 -0.76 8.37
CA ASP A 395 23.04 -0.52 7.51
C ASP A 395 24.27 -0.82 8.35
N GLY A 396 25.12 -1.78 7.96
CA GLY A 396 26.20 -2.35 8.79
C GLY A 396 27.30 -1.38 9.26
N GLY A 397 26.94 -0.44 10.14
CA GLY A 397 27.79 0.49 10.87
C GLY A 397 27.11 0.84 12.20
N ASP A 398 27.91 0.94 13.25
CA ASP A 398 27.44 1.09 14.64
C ASP A 398 26.50 2.29 14.82
N VAL A 399 25.37 2.04 15.52
CA VAL A 399 24.34 3.04 15.83
C VAL A 399 24.67 3.74 17.16
N GLU A 400 24.76 5.07 17.14
CA GLU A 400 24.83 5.91 18.34
C GLU A 400 23.41 6.34 18.75
N LEU A 401 22.88 5.76 19.83
CA LEU A 401 21.58 6.16 20.40
C LEU A 401 21.71 7.51 21.12
N VAL A 402 21.07 8.56 20.59
CA VAL A 402 20.95 9.86 21.29
C VAL A 402 19.76 9.80 22.25
N VAL A 403 20.05 9.85 23.55
CA VAL A 403 19.05 9.99 24.62
C VAL A 403 18.59 11.44 24.66
N VAL A 404 17.28 11.67 24.45
CA VAL A 404 16.66 12.98 24.71
C VAL A 404 16.06 12.94 26.11
N ASP A 405 16.67 13.66 27.05
CA ASP A 405 16.09 13.94 28.36
C ASP A 405 15.03 15.04 28.21
N ASN A 406 13.80 14.76 28.64
CA ASN A 406 12.70 15.73 28.66
C ASN A 406 12.65 16.48 30.02
N GLY A 407 13.82 16.85 30.54
CA GLY A 407 13.93 17.78 31.65
C GLY A 407 13.69 19.21 31.17
N LYS A 408 12.59 19.83 31.62
CA LYS A 408 12.50 21.30 31.62
C LYS A 408 13.59 21.82 32.57
N HIS A 409 14.72 22.26 32.02
CA HIS A 409 15.71 23.00 32.79
C HIS A 409 15.27 24.46 32.92
N ASP A 410 14.79 24.82 34.10
CA ASP A 410 14.88 26.20 34.59
C ASP A 410 16.35 26.54 34.87
N HIS A 411 16.68 27.81 34.62
CA HIS A 411 18.01 28.42 34.72
C HIS A 411 18.84 28.06 35.96
N SER A 412 20.08 27.60 35.76
CA SER A 412 21.34 28.21 36.28
C SER A 412 22.55 27.27 36.15
N ASP A 413 23.62 27.80 35.57
CA ASP A 413 25.06 27.56 35.78
C ASP A 413 25.70 26.17 35.55
N ASP A 414 26.70 26.18 34.64
CA ASP A 414 27.88 25.32 34.44
C ASP A 414 27.92 23.93 35.12
N VAL A 415 27.73 22.85 34.34
CA VAL A 415 28.38 21.54 34.58
C VAL A 415 28.65 20.80 33.26
N ASN A 416 29.86 20.23 33.15
CA ASN A 416 30.41 19.42 32.06
C ASN A 416 29.47 18.34 31.47
N ASP A 417 29.46 18.23 30.14
CA ASP A 417 28.93 17.09 29.39
C ASP A 417 29.78 15.82 29.63
N GLU A 418 29.41 14.98 30.60
CA GLU A 418 29.90 13.60 30.66
C GLU A 418 29.06 12.71 29.73
N LYS A 419 29.69 12.25 28.64
CA LYS A 419 29.14 11.23 27.74
C LYS A 419 29.07 9.87 28.45
N ILE A 420 27.86 9.35 28.66
CA ILE A 420 27.65 7.97 29.11
C ILE A 420 27.46 7.07 27.88
N VAL A 421 28.46 6.23 27.61
CA VAL A 421 28.38 5.13 26.64
C VAL A 421 27.74 3.93 27.34
N VAL A 422 26.60 3.43 26.83
CA VAL A 422 25.97 2.21 27.34
C VAL A 422 26.16 1.10 26.32
N ASP A 423 26.98 0.11 26.69
CA ASP A 423 27.19 -1.13 25.93
C ASP A 423 25.98 -2.06 26.14
N VAL A 424 25.27 -2.38 25.06
CA VAL A 424 24.14 -3.32 25.09
C VAL A 424 24.65 -4.65 24.55
N GLY A 425 25.22 -5.45 25.46
CA GLY A 425 25.69 -6.80 25.14
C GLY A 425 24.58 -7.65 24.51
N THR A 426 24.90 -8.26 23.36
CA THR A 426 24.07 -9.25 22.70
C THR A 426 24.10 -10.56 23.48
N SER A 427 22.96 -10.97 24.06
CA SER A 427 22.80 -12.34 24.57
C SER A 427 22.30 -13.26 23.44
N LYS A 428 23.08 -14.32 23.21
CA LYS A 428 22.85 -15.42 22.25
C LYS A 428 21.50 -16.11 22.36
#